data_AF-A0A4R6ZSK9-F1
#
_entry.id   AF-A0A4R6ZSK9-F1
#
_cell.length_a   1.000
_cell.length_b   1.000
_cell.length_c   1.000
_cell.angle_alpha   90.00
_cell.angle_beta   90.00
_cell.angle_gamma   90.00
#
_symmetry.space_group_name_H-M   'P 1'
#
loop_
_entity.id
_entity.type
_entity.pdbx_description
1 polymer ?
#
loop_
_entity_poly.entity_id
_entity_poly.type
_entity_poly.pdbx_seq_one_letter_code
_entity_poly.pdbx_strand_id
1 'polypeptide(L)'
;MTKNKALLKLSDNVKLNMMNNAVTAEMVQTKDYYQKDVLEAFAAFIPEKAVIYVLDSRLVSHAIYFAKYRDASKVYLFEANKERWKEIRNDIVRNKLPQMVCVRPDWAKQRFTVSEKGKVMPADMIAPHMIHATARVLESHSLAWLMKQLEQVKPMLWLETDGANFADIASLLEKMNYQVRKQVGNYALYTFQESIEEDHALEEKILERLETYKRQIDRMKADYEAQVARIQTQKEKEIQAVEEKYRTIEETWVEQGKKQTETVRQHQRDVNEAKQLVQQISDALNAERAVNNDLNKHIFSLLEDEKPVLITMKKRDAQQVKEINNLKKENATLTRKLSQMTEKYNRLNSTKVIRMMRKYWKIKNKAKD
;
A
#
# COMPACT_ATOMS: atom_id res chain seq x y z
N MET A 1 -17.31 90.68 11.69
CA MET A 1 -16.01 90.13 11.26
C MET A 1 -15.51 89.13 12.31
N THR A 2 -15.72 87.83 12.10
CA THR A 2 -15.18 86.79 13.00
C THR A 2 -13.71 86.56 12.68
N LYS A 3 -12.81 86.86 13.62
CA LYS A 3 -11.40 86.48 13.54
C LYS A 3 -11.32 84.98 13.23
N ASN A 4 -10.64 84.59 12.16
CA ASN A 4 -10.34 83.19 11.87
C ASN A 4 -9.52 82.64 13.04
N LYS A 5 -10.14 81.92 13.98
CA LYS A 5 -9.41 81.17 15.01
C LYS A 5 -8.49 80.18 14.28
N ALA A 6 -7.22 80.15 14.67
CA ALA A 6 -6.28 79.17 14.14
C ALA A 6 -6.79 77.75 14.42
N LEU A 7 -6.70 76.88 13.42
CA LEU A 7 -7.05 75.47 13.55
C LEU A 7 -5.80 74.67 13.89
N LEU A 8 -5.96 73.69 14.78
CA LEU A 8 -4.94 72.66 14.98
C LEU A 8 -5.02 71.67 13.82
N LYS A 9 -3.87 71.43 13.18
CA LYS A 9 -3.71 70.42 12.13
C LYS A 9 -2.85 69.27 12.65
N LEU A 10 -3.37 68.05 12.63
CA LEU A 10 -2.65 66.82 12.97
C LEU A 10 -1.87 66.29 11.75
N SER A 11 -0.98 65.32 11.99
CA SER A 11 -0.09 64.69 11.01
C SER A 11 -0.84 64.12 9.79
N ASP A 12 -2.05 63.61 9.99
CA ASP A 12 -2.91 63.01 8.97
C ASP A 12 -3.85 64.03 8.27
N ASN A 13 -3.59 65.33 8.46
CA ASN A 13 -4.40 66.46 8.00
C ASN A 13 -5.78 66.63 8.69
N VAL A 14 -6.05 65.97 9.82
CA VAL A 14 -7.23 66.31 10.63
C VAL A 14 -7.13 67.74 11.14
N LYS A 15 -8.25 68.46 11.06
CA LYS A 15 -8.36 69.88 11.42
C LYS A 15 -9.34 70.06 12.58
N LEU A 16 -8.84 70.44 13.75
CA LEU A 16 -9.60 70.65 14.98
C LEU A 16 -9.62 72.13 15.37
N ASN A 17 -10.69 72.58 16.03
CA ASN A 17 -10.68 73.86 16.71
C ASN A 17 -9.73 73.80 17.91
N MET A 18 -8.87 74.81 18.05
CA MET A 18 -8.01 74.92 19.23
C MET A 18 -8.83 75.25 20.47
N MET A 19 -8.73 74.41 21.49
CA MET A 19 -9.29 74.67 22.81
C MET A 19 -8.16 75.03 23.79
N ASN A 20 -8.44 75.88 24.78
CA ASN A 20 -7.47 76.19 25.82
C ASN A 20 -7.52 75.11 26.92
N ASN A 21 -6.94 73.94 26.66
CA ASN A 21 -6.88 72.83 27.61
C ASN A 21 -5.63 71.96 27.40
N ALA A 22 -5.30 71.14 28.41
CA ALA A 22 -4.15 70.23 28.38
C ALA A 22 -4.17 69.27 27.18
N VAL A 23 -5.35 68.74 26.83
CA VAL A 23 -5.54 67.85 25.68
C VAL A 23 -5.08 68.50 24.38
N THR A 24 -5.45 69.76 24.15
CA THR A 24 -5.05 70.51 22.95
C THR A 24 -3.56 70.86 23.00
N ALA A 25 -3.02 71.19 24.18
CA ALA A 25 -1.60 71.48 24.34
C ALA A 25 -0.73 70.26 23.96
N GLU A 26 -1.13 69.06 24.39
CA GLU A 26 -0.46 67.82 23.99
C GLU A 26 -0.52 67.60 22.48
N MET A 27 -1.69 67.69 21.86
CA MET A 27 -1.82 67.51 20.40
C MET A 27 -1.07 68.59 19.60
N VAL A 28 -0.94 69.81 20.13
CA VAL A 28 -0.12 70.87 19.51
C VAL A 28 1.35 70.49 19.55
N GLN A 29 1.82 69.89 20.65
CA GLN A 29 3.19 69.43 20.84
C GLN A 29 3.52 68.22 19.98
N THR A 30 2.69 67.17 20.03
CA THR A 30 2.93 65.89 19.34
C THR A 30 2.58 65.95 17.85
N LYS A 31 1.73 66.90 17.44
CA LYS A 31 1.09 66.94 16.11
C LYS A 31 0.31 65.67 15.78
N ASP A 32 -0.14 64.95 16.81
CA ASP A 32 -0.85 63.69 16.67
C ASP A 32 -2.10 63.65 17.55
N TYR A 33 -2.84 62.55 17.48
CA TYR A 33 -3.98 62.29 18.35
C TYR A 33 -3.54 62.30 19.82
N TYR A 34 -4.37 62.91 20.67
CA TYR A 34 -4.21 62.84 22.12
C TYR A 34 -4.10 61.39 22.56
N GLN A 35 -3.10 61.06 23.39
CA GLN A 35 -2.89 59.69 23.92
C GLN A 35 -2.84 58.60 22.83
N LYS A 36 -2.22 58.87 21.68
CA LYS A 36 -2.18 57.92 20.54
C LYS A 36 -1.72 56.51 20.92
N ASP A 37 -0.68 56.38 21.73
CA ASP A 37 -0.15 55.07 22.13
C ASP A 37 -1.20 54.24 22.90
N VAL A 38 -2.01 54.91 23.74
CA VAL A 38 -3.12 54.28 24.47
C VAL A 38 -4.26 53.94 23.53
N LEU A 39 -4.60 54.85 22.60
CA LEU A 39 -5.58 54.59 21.54
C LEU A 39 -5.22 53.35 20.74
N GLU A 40 -3.98 53.21 20.30
CA GLU A 40 -3.53 52.04 19.54
C GLU A 40 -3.60 50.75 20.37
N ALA A 41 -3.15 50.80 21.63
CA ALA A 41 -3.17 49.66 22.53
C ALA A 41 -4.59 49.17 22.84
N PHE A 42 -5.54 50.08 23.05
CA PHE A 42 -6.91 49.73 23.47
C PHE A 42 -7.79 49.40 22.28
N ALA A 43 -7.53 50.05 21.15
CA ALA A 43 -8.40 49.91 20.01
C ALA A 43 -8.34 48.49 19.39
N ALA A 44 -7.35 47.66 19.74
CA ALA A 44 -7.29 46.25 19.33
C ALA A 44 -8.43 45.39 19.93
N PHE A 45 -9.05 45.87 21.01
CA PHE A 45 -10.15 45.17 21.68
C PHE A 45 -11.53 45.64 21.23
N ILE A 46 -11.59 46.76 20.50
CA ILE A 46 -12.86 47.34 20.02
C ILE A 46 -13.36 46.49 18.85
N PRO A 47 -14.62 46.02 18.87
CA PRO A 47 -15.20 45.27 17.75
C PRO A 47 -15.18 46.08 16.44
N GLU A 48 -15.03 45.41 15.31
CA GLU A 48 -15.24 46.04 14.00
C GLU A 48 -16.66 46.60 13.89
N LYS A 49 -16.81 47.72 13.18
CA LYS A 49 -18.12 48.40 13.00
C LYS A 49 -18.80 48.73 14.35
N ALA A 50 -18.01 48.97 15.39
CA ALA A 50 -18.53 49.31 16.71
C ALA A 50 -19.37 50.60 16.69
N VAL A 51 -20.40 50.64 17.54
CA VAL A 51 -21.12 51.85 17.90
C VAL A 51 -20.45 52.36 19.17
N ILE A 52 -19.88 53.56 19.11
CA ILE A 52 -19.04 54.08 20.18
C ILE A 52 -19.66 55.34 20.76
N TYR A 53 -19.84 55.37 22.07
CA TYR A 53 -20.24 56.56 22.80
C TYR A 53 -19.00 57.20 23.43
N VAL A 54 -18.74 58.47 23.14
CA VAL A 54 -17.67 59.25 23.76
C VAL A 54 -18.31 60.32 24.63
N LEU A 55 -18.31 60.09 25.94
CA LEU A 55 -19.09 60.88 26.90
C LEU A 55 -18.41 62.21 27.29
N ASP A 56 -17.15 62.39 26.93
CA ASP A 56 -16.41 63.64 27.16
C ASP A 56 -15.94 64.22 25.82
N SER A 57 -16.46 65.39 25.49
CA SER A 57 -16.13 66.16 24.30
C SER A 57 -14.67 66.62 24.21
N ARG A 58 -13.87 66.56 25.29
CA ARG A 58 -12.41 66.78 25.24
C ARG A 58 -11.71 65.73 24.39
N LEU A 59 -12.31 64.55 24.29
CA LEU A 59 -11.81 63.42 23.53
C LEU A 59 -12.30 63.44 22.07
N VAL A 60 -12.53 64.62 21.50
CA VAL A 60 -12.93 64.78 20.09
C VAL A 60 -11.91 64.12 19.15
N SER A 61 -10.63 64.18 19.48
CA SER A 61 -9.57 63.48 18.75
C SER A 61 -9.75 61.97 18.77
N HIS A 62 -10.08 61.37 19.92
CA HIS A 62 -10.36 59.92 20.02
C HIS A 62 -11.59 59.55 19.19
N ALA A 63 -12.65 60.35 19.26
CA ALA A 63 -13.86 60.13 18.48
C ALA A 63 -13.57 60.15 16.95
N ILE A 64 -12.73 61.08 16.49
CA ILE A 64 -12.26 61.12 15.10
C ILE A 64 -11.36 59.92 14.79
N TYR A 65 -10.48 59.53 15.71
CA TYR A 65 -9.61 58.37 15.54
C TYR A 65 -10.43 57.09 15.30
N PHE A 66 -11.46 56.86 16.12
CA PHE A 66 -12.33 55.70 15.93
C PHE A 66 -13.08 55.72 14.60
N ALA A 67 -13.55 56.91 14.19
CA ALA A 67 -14.23 57.09 12.91
C ALA A 67 -13.31 56.81 11.71
N LYS A 68 -12.04 57.24 11.77
CA LYS A 68 -11.08 57.09 10.66
C LYS A 68 -10.37 55.74 10.62
N TYR A 69 -9.93 55.23 11.76
CA TYR A 69 -8.95 54.13 11.85
C TYR A 69 -9.50 52.84 12.43
N ARG A 70 -10.74 52.86 12.96
CA ARG A 70 -11.41 51.66 13.50
C ARG A 70 -12.71 51.30 12.81
N ASP A 71 -12.99 51.95 11.68
CA ASP A 71 -14.20 51.72 10.87
C ASP A 71 -15.48 51.64 11.73
N ALA A 72 -15.57 52.51 12.75
CA ALA A 72 -16.72 52.54 13.64
C ALA A 72 -17.98 52.86 12.82
N SER A 73 -19.03 52.03 12.98
CA SER A 73 -20.28 52.23 12.24
C SER A 73 -20.95 53.55 12.63
N LYS A 74 -20.84 53.91 13.91
CA LYS A 74 -21.36 55.16 14.45
C LYS A 74 -20.55 55.61 15.66
N VAL A 75 -20.26 56.90 15.75
CA VAL A 75 -19.62 57.50 16.92
C VAL A 75 -20.47 58.66 17.43
N TYR A 76 -20.99 58.53 18.65
CA TYR A 76 -21.77 59.58 19.31
C TYR A 76 -20.89 60.32 20.31
N LEU A 77 -20.63 61.60 20.06
CA LEU A 77 -19.81 62.45 20.92
C LEU A 77 -20.72 63.41 21.69
N PHE A 78 -20.68 63.35 23.03
CA PHE A 78 -21.61 64.08 23.89
C PHE A 78 -21.03 65.43 24.32
N GLU A 79 -21.82 66.51 24.15
CA GLU A 79 -21.45 67.86 24.59
C GLU A 79 -22.69 68.66 25.04
N ALA A 80 -22.72 69.05 26.32
CA ALA A 80 -23.81 69.82 26.89
C ALA A 80 -23.68 71.34 26.63
N ASN A 81 -22.45 71.85 26.55
CA ASN A 81 -22.17 73.25 26.29
C ASN A 81 -22.51 73.62 24.84
N LYS A 82 -23.42 74.59 24.66
CA LYS A 82 -23.96 74.97 23.36
C LYS A 82 -22.91 75.50 22.38
N GLU A 83 -21.93 76.27 22.87
CA GLU A 83 -20.88 76.85 22.03
C GLU A 83 -19.93 75.76 21.55
N ARG A 84 -19.48 74.91 22.48
CA ARG A 84 -18.58 73.80 22.19
C ARG A 84 -19.22 72.74 21.31
N TRP A 85 -20.51 72.49 21.48
CA TRP A 85 -21.29 71.62 20.61
C TRP A 85 -21.27 72.11 19.15
N LYS A 86 -21.36 73.42 18.93
CA LYS A 86 -21.24 74.02 17.58
C LYS A 86 -19.81 73.88 17.03
N GLU A 87 -18.79 74.11 17.85
CA GLU A 87 -17.38 73.96 17.45
C GLU A 87 -17.08 72.51 17.02
N ILE A 88 -17.45 71.51 17.82
CA ILE A 88 -17.23 70.09 17.51
C ILE A 88 -17.96 69.67 16.24
N ARG A 89 -19.17 70.16 16.01
CA ARG A 89 -19.88 69.91 14.75
C ARG A 89 -19.12 70.45 13.55
N ASN A 90 -18.51 71.62 13.66
CA ASN A 90 -17.66 72.16 12.61
C ASN A 90 -16.42 71.26 12.39
N ASP A 91 -15.86 70.67 13.45
CA ASP A 91 -14.76 69.72 13.33
C ASP A 91 -15.20 68.45 12.57
N ILE A 92 -16.35 67.88 12.89
CA ILE A 92 -16.90 66.72 12.20
C ILE A 92 -17.13 67.00 10.70
N VAL A 93 -17.78 68.13 10.37
CA VAL A 93 -18.07 68.52 8.98
C VAL A 93 -16.77 68.79 8.21
N ARG A 94 -15.82 69.50 8.81
CA ARG A 94 -14.54 69.86 8.18
C ARG A 94 -13.69 68.63 7.86
N ASN A 95 -13.76 67.60 8.69
CA ASN A 95 -13.01 66.35 8.50
C ASN A 95 -13.79 65.30 7.69
N LYS A 96 -15.01 65.62 7.22
CA LYS A 96 -15.86 64.74 6.39
C LYS A 96 -16.15 63.39 7.05
N LEU A 97 -16.62 63.41 8.30
CA LEU A 97 -16.87 62.19 9.10
C LEU A 97 -18.39 61.96 9.29
N PRO A 98 -19.11 61.44 8.28
CA PRO A 98 -20.58 61.28 8.33
C PRO A 98 -21.07 60.28 9.39
N GLN A 99 -20.23 59.35 9.83
CA GLN A 99 -20.51 58.38 10.88
C GLN A 99 -20.45 59.01 12.29
N MET A 100 -19.87 60.20 12.43
CA MET A 100 -19.81 60.90 13.71
C MET A 100 -21.02 61.82 13.91
N VAL A 101 -21.58 61.79 15.11
CA VAL A 101 -22.71 62.64 15.50
C VAL A 101 -22.41 63.30 16.83
N CYS A 102 -22.48 64.64 16.86
CA CYS A 102 -22.36 65.40 18.09
C CYS A 102 -23.74 65.54 18.75
N VAL A 103 -23.92 64.86 19.88
CA VAL A 103 -25.17 64.80 20.64
C VAL A 103 -25.13 65.78 21.78
N ARG A 104 -26.21 66.54 21.94
CA ARG A 104 -26.44 67.38 23.10
C ARG A 104 -27.34 66.66 24.09
N PRO A 105 -26.82 66.27 25.27
CA PRO A 105 -27.58 65.56 26.28
C PRO A 105 -28.36 66.50 27.21
N ASP A 106 -29.54 66.04 27.62
CA ASP A 106 -30.26 66.42 28.83
C ASP A 106 -30.33 65.18 29.72
N TRP A 107 -29.29 65.00 30.56
CA TRP A 107 -29.11 63.80 31.39
C TRP A 107 -30.26 63.59 32.38
N ALA A 108 -30.81 64.68 32.93
CA ALA A 108 -31.90 64.62 33.89
C ALA A 108 -33.19 64.07 33.26
N LYS A 109 -33.48 64.44 32.01
CA LYS A 109 -34.66 63.95 31.28
C LYS A 109 -34.38 62.72 30.41
N GLN A 110 -33.12 62.26 30.37
CA GLN A 110 -32.65 61.23 29.45
C GLN A 110 -33.02 61.54 27.99
N ARG A 111 -32.94 62.82 27.60
CA ARG A 111 -33.25 63.27 26.24
C ARG A 111 -31.98 63.67 25.52
N PHE A 112 -31.85 63.21 24.29
CA PHE A 112 -30.69 63.46 23.45
C PHE A 112 -31.14 64.19 22.21
N THR A 113 -30.40 65.23 21.83
CA THR A 113 -30.72 66.03 20.64
C THR A 113 -29.52 66.17 19.74
N VAL A 114 -29.78 66.16 18.44
CA VAL A 114 -28.80 66.44 17.39
C VAL A 114 -29.25 67.66 16.61
N SER A 115 -28.37 68.21 15.78
CA SER A 115 -28.81 69.20 14.81
C SER A 115 -28.41 68.84 13.40
N GLU A 116 -29.44 68.74 12.58
CA GLU A 116 -29.38 68.46 11.16
C GLU A 116 -29.95 69.65 10.40
N LYS A 117 -29.22 70.11 9.38
CA LYS A 117 -29.64 71.26 8.54
C LYS A 117 -30.09 72.50 9.35
N GLY A 118 -29.47 72.72 10.51
CA GLY A 118 -29.76 73.86 11.39
C GLY A 118 -30.98 73.70 12.31
N LYS A 119 -31.74 72.60 12.20
CA LYS A 119 -32.85 72.28 13.12
C LYS A 119 -32.34 71.40 14.25
N VAL A 120 -32.91 71.52 15.44
CA VAL A 120 -32.65 70.63 16.58
C VAL A 120 -33.73 69.56 16.59
N MET A 121 -33.33 68.31 16.69
CA MET A 121 -34.25 67.17 16.67
C MET A 121 -33.80 66.08 17.65
N PRO A 122 -34.70 65.19 18.10
CA PRO A 122 -34.32 64.05 18.93
C PRO A 122 -33.25 63.20 18.23
N ALA A 123 -32.28 62.72 19.00
CA ALA A 123 -31.25 61.82 18.52
C ALA A 123 -31.79 60.38 18.53
N ASP A 124 -31.75 59.72 17.37
CA ASP A 124 -31.96 58.27 17.30
C ASP A 124 -30.62 57.57 17.62
N MET A 125 -30.52 57.04 18.84
CA MET A 125 -29.27 56.48 19.36
C MET A 125 -29.30 54.95 19.32
N ILE A 126 -28.32 54.36 18.65
CA ILE A 126 -28.11 52.92 18.60
C ILE A 126 -27.34 52.48 19.84
N ALA A 127 -27.71 51.36 20.45
CA ALA A 127 -27.04 50.80 21.61
C ALA A 127 -25.50 50.71 21.41
N PRO A 128 -24.69 51.16 22.39
CA PRO A 128 -23.25 51.18 22.25
C PRO A 128 -22.65 49.77 22.35
N HIS A 129 -21.62 49.51 21.54
CA HIS A 129 -20.69 48.40 21.77
C HIS A 129 -19.58 48.82 22.74
N MET A 130 -19.19 50.11 22.73
CA MET A 130 -18.22 50.67 23.65
C MET A 130 -18.66 52.05 24.14
N ILE A 131 -18.44 52.31 25.43
CA ILE A 131 -18.52 53.63 26.04
C ILE A 131 -17.12 54.06 26.44
N HIS A 132 -16.70 55.23 25.99
CA HIS A 132 -15.44 55.89 26.37
C HIS A 132 -15.75 57.11 27.24
N ALA A 133 -15.28 57.08 28.48
CA ALA A 133 -15.57 58.07 29.51
C ALA A 133 -14.29 58.49 30.26
N THR A 134 -14.32 59.67 30.85
CA THR A 134 -13.26 60.19 31.72
C THR A 134 -13.75 60.25 33.17
N ALA A 135 -12.84 60.38 34.13
CA ALA A 135 -13.16 60.50 35.56
C ALA A 135 -14.23 61.60 35.82
N ARG A 136 -14.14 62.71 35.08
CA ARG A 136 -15.10 63.81 35.16
C ARG A 136 -16.54 63.40 34.81
N VAL A 137 -16.72 62.45 33.90
CA VAL A 137 -18.05 61.93 33.52
C VAL A 137 -18.69 61.22 34.72
N LEU A 138 -17.87 60.55 35.53
CA LEU A 138 -18.32 59.85 36.75
C LEU A 138 -18.71 60.83 37.86
N GLU A 139 -18.05 61.98 37.93
CA GLU A 139 -18.36 63.06 38.88
C GLU A 139 -19.55 63.93 38.45
N SER A 140 -20.17 63.61 37.30
CA SER A 140 -21.23 64.44 36.71
C SER A 140 -22.59 63.77 36.75
N HIS A 141 -23.63 64.54 36.41
CA HIS A 141 -25.02 64.07 36.30
C HIS A 141 -25.24 62.94 35.28
N SER A 142 -24.22 62.54 34.50
CA SER A 142 -24.30 61.40 33.58
C SER A 142 -24.04 60.04 34.24
N LEU A 143 -23.54 59.99 35.48
CA LEU A 143 -23.20 58.71 36.12
C LEU A 143 -24.41 57.76 36.21
N ALA A 144 -25.56 58.25 36.68
CA ALA A 144 -26.78 57.43 36.78
C ALA A 144 -27.22 56.85 35.42
N TRP A 145 -27.05 57.63 34.35
CA TRP A 145 -27.34 57.16 33.00
C TRP A 145 -26.30 56.13 32.52
N LEU A 146 -25.02 56.38 32.78
CA LEU A 146 -23.94 55.44 32.45
C LEU A 146 -24.15 54.08 33.12
N MET A 147 -24.43 54.07 34.44
CA MET A 147 -24.67 52.84 35.19
C MET A 147 -25.84 52.04 34.61
N LYS A 148 -26.93 52.72 34.23
CA LYS A 148 -28.06 52.08 33.55
C LYS A 148 -27.66 51.47 32.20
N GLN A 149 -26.80 52.13 31.42
CA GLN A 149 -26.29 51.55 30.17
C GLN A 149 -25.41 50.32 30.41
N LEU A 150 -24.55 50.36 31.43
CA LEU A 150 -23.70 49.22 31.83
C LEU A 150 -24.54 48.00 32.24
N GLU A 151 -25.64 48.22 32.95
CA GLU A 151 -26.55 47.15 33.38
C GLU A 151 -27.39 46.57 32.22
N GLN A 152 -27.95 47.44 31.38
CA GLN A 152 -28.92 47.03 30.36
C GLN A 152 -28.28 46.52 29.06
N VAL A 153 -27.24 47.22 28.59
CA VAL A 153 -26.62 46.96 27.28
C VAL A 153 -25.33 46.16 27.43
N LYS A 154 -24.71 46.21 28.62
CA LYS A 154 -23.44 45.54 28.91
C LYS A 154 -22.31 45.88 27.90
N PRO A 155 -22.12 47.16 27.50
CA PRO A 155 -21.09 47.55 26.55
C PRO A 155 -19.70 47.40 27.16
N MET A 156 -18.67 47.37 26.32
CA MET A 156 -17.29 47.58 26.78
C MET A 156 -17.14 49.00 27.35
N LEU A 157 -16.47 49.16 28.49
CA LEU A 157 -16.23 50.47 29.10
C LEU A 157 -14.73 50.79 29.05
N TRP A 158 -14.36 51.79 28.27
CA TRP A 158 -13.05 52.42 28.39
C TRP A 158 -13.15 53.64 29.30
N LEU A 159 -12.42 53.60 30.40
CA LEU A 159 -12.38 54.65 31.39
C LEU A 159 -10.97 55.25 31.57
N GLU A 160 -10.87 56.57 31.44
CA GLU A 160 -9.73 57.37 31.92
C GLU A 160 -9.99 57.75 33.38
N THR A 161 -9.12 57.31 34.30
CA THR A 161 -9.19 57.62 35.73
C THR A 161 -8.08 58.60 36.13
N ASP A 162 -8.14 59.13 37.34
CA ASP A 162 -7.09 59.98 37.93
C ASP A 162 -6.18 59.22 38.92
N GLY A 163 -6.25 57.88 38.92
CA GLY A 163 -5.51 57.01 39.82
C GLY A 163 -6.08 56.95 41.25
N ALA A 164 -6.53 58.07 41.81
CA ALA A 164 -7.11 58.14 43.15
C ALA A 164 -8.47 57.42 43.25
N ASN A 165 -9.30 57.52 42.20
CA ASN A 165 -10.64 56.92 42.19
C ASN A 165 -10.67 55.50 41.59
N PHE A 166 -9.52 54.95 41.18
CA PHE A 166 -9.48 53.69 40.43
C PHE A 166 -10.05 52.51 41.24
N ALA A 167 -9.68 52.40 42.53
CA ALA A 167 -10.11 51.31 43.39
C ALA A 167 -11.63 51.32 43.62
N ASP A 168 -12.20 52.50 43.87
CA ASP A 168 -13.64 52.64 44.12
C ASP A 168 -14.45 52.30 42.87
N ILE A 169 -14.00 52.76 41.70
CA ILE A 169 -14.66 52.47 40.43
C ILE A 169 -14.50 50.98 40.07
N ALA A 170 -13.33 50.39 40.30
CA ALA A 170 -13.11 48.97 40.08
C ALA A 170 -14.05 48.12 40.95
N SER A 171 -14.18 48.44 42.25
CA SER A 171 -15.13 47.75 43.14
C SER A 171 -16.58 47.90 42.71
N LEU A 172 -16.96 49.08 42.20
CA LEU A 172 -18.30 49.32 41.68
C LEU A 172 -18.58 48.50 40.42
N LEU A 173 -17.63 48.46 39.49
CA LEU A 173 -17.74 47.70 38.24
C LEU A 173 -17.71 46.19 38.49
N GLU A 174 -16.91 45.72 39.45
CA GLU A 174 -16.85 44.32 39.84
C GLU A 174 -18.22 43.81 40.36
N LYS A 175 -18.94 44.63 41.13
CA LYS A 175 -20.32 44.32 41.55
C LYS A 175 -21.32 44.20 40.39
N MET A 176 -20.99 44.78 39.23
CA MET A 176 -21.75 44.67 37.99
C MET A 176 -21.19 43.58 37.06
N ASN A 177 -20.31 42.71 37.56
CA ASN A 177 -19.58 41.68 36.81
C ASN A 177 -18.72 42.24 35.67
N TYR A 178 -18.21 43.47 35.81
CA TYR A 178 -17.22 44.03 34.91
C TYR A 178 -15.81 43.79 35.43
N GLN A 179 -14.96 43.22 34.58
CA GLN A 179 -13.56 42.98 34.90
C GLN A 179 -12.63 43.80 34.01
N VAL A 180 -11.47 44.17 34.55
CA VAL A 180 -10.40 44.84 33.80
C VAL A 180 -9.82 43.86 32.77
N ARG A 181 -10.02 44.16 31.49
CA ARG A 181 -9.42 43.42 30.38
C ARG A 181 -8.01 43.93 30.04
N LYS A 182 -7.79 45.23 30.12
CA LYS A 182 -6.50 45.88 29.85
C LYS A 182 -6.36 47.16 30.66
N GLN A 183 -5.17 47.39 31.21
CA GLN A 183 -4.81 48.64 31.86
C GLN A 183 -3.48 49.15 31.29
N VAL A 184 -3.41 50.45 31.03
CA VAL A 184 -2.19 51.18 30.65
C VAL A 184 -2.20 52.49 31.43
N GLY A 185 -1.29 52.68 32.37
CA GLY A 185 -1.31 53.85 33.26
C GLY A 185 -2.67 54.03 33.95
N ASN A 186 -3.28 55.20 33.78
CA ASN A 186 -4.57 55.56 34.35
C ASN A 186 -5.78 55.19 33.47
N TYR A 187 -5.56 54.48 32.36
CA TYR A 187 -6.61 54.02 31.45
C TYR A 187 -6.90 52.55 31.71
N ALA A 188 -8.17 52.20 31.81
CA ALA A 188 -8.60 50.82 31.89
C ALA A 188 -9.76 50.54 30.93
N LEU A 189 -9.72 49.34 30.37
CA LEU A 189 -10.75 48.76 29.53
C LEU A 189 -11.44 47.66 30.32
N TYR A 190 -12.73 47.82 30.56
CA TYR A 190 -13.57 46.87 31.28
C TYR A 190 -14.51 46.15 30.33
N THR A 191 -14.71 44.86 30.58
CA THR A 191 -15.68 44.02 29.86
C THR A 191 -16.58 43.30 30.83
N PHE A 192 -17.85 43.22 30.49
CA PHE A 192 -18.82 42.41 31.21
C PHE A 192 -18.46 40.93 31.07
N GLN A 193 -18.42 40.21 32.18
CA GLN A 193 -18.40 38.76 32.20
C GLN A 193 -19.75 38.29 32.75
N GLU A 194 -20.39 37.34 32.07
CA GLU A 194 -21.48 36.63 32.72
C GLU A 194 -20.89 35.90 33.91
N SER A 195 -21.33 36.26 35.12
CA SER A 195 -21.15 35.39 36.26
C SER A 195 -21.79 34.07 35.87
N ILE A 196 -20.96 33.07 35.63
CA ILE A 196 -21.42 31.69 35.55
C ILE A 196 -21.93 31.40 36.96
N GLU A 197 -23.21 31.65 37.21
CA GLU A 197 -23.90 30.91 38.26
C GLU A 197 -23.76 29.46 37.83
N GLU A 198 -22.82 28.75 38.46
CA GLU A 198 -22.53 27.35 38.20
C GLU A 198 -23.82 26.55 38.37
N ASP A 199 -24.50 26.27 37.26
CA ASP A 199 -25.60 25.32 37.20
C ASP A 199 -24.99 23.91 37.31
N HIS A 200 -24.43 23.60 38.48
CA HIS A 200 -23.75 22.34 38.80
C HIS A 200 -24.60 21.12 38.42
N ALA A 201 -25.93 21.26 38.38
CA ALA A 201 -26.85 20.21 37.98
C ALA A 201 -26.76 19.86 36.47
N LEU A 202 -26.47 20.83 35.61
CA LEU A 202 -26.26 20.57 34.18
C LEU A 202 -24.89 19.96 33.92
N GLU A 203 -23.86 20.45 34.62
CA GLU A 203 -22.50 19.91 34.53
C GLU A 203 -22.43 18.47 35.03
N GLU A 204 -23.08 18.15 36.16
CA GLU A 204 -23.18 16.78 36.69
C GLU A 204 -23.89 15.83 35.71
N LYS A 205 -24.98 16.28 35.06
CA LYS A 205 -25.66 15.50 34.01
C LYS A 205 -24.79 15.29 32.77
N ILE A 206 -23.99 16.27 32.39
CA ILE A 206 -23.04 16.15 31.27
C ILE A 206 -21.94 15.15 31.63
N LEU A 207 -21.40 15.23 32.85
CA LEU A 207 -20.38 14.31 33.35
C LEU A 207 -20.90 12.87 33.41
N GLU A 208 -22.10 12.64 33.94
CA GLU A 208 -22.72 11.30 33.97
C GLU A 208 -22.91 10.72 32.56
N ARG A 209 -23.31 11.58 31.61
CA ARG A 209 -23.50 11.19 30.22
C ARG A 209 -22.16 10.89 29.52
N LEU A 210 -21.13 11.68 29.79
CA LEU A 210 -19.77 11.42 29.30
C LEU A 210 -19.21 10.11 29.87
N GLU A 211 -19.48 9.82 31.15
CA GLU A 211 -19.07 8.57 31.78
C GLU A 211 -19.77 7.36 31.15
N THR A 212 -21.05 7.51 30.80
CA THR A 212 -21.82 6.51 30.07
C THR A 212 -21.23 6.25 28.68
N TYR A 213 -20.90 7.30 27.92
CA TYR A 213 -20.27 7.16 26.60
C TYR A 213 -18.88 6.52 26.70
N LYS A 214 -18.09 6.87 27.72
CA LYS A 214 -16.80 6.23 27.97
C LYS A 214 -16.95 4.73 28.19
N ARG A 215 -17.89 4.29 29.03
CA ARG A 215 -18.18 2.86 29.25
C ARG A 215 -18.63 2.15 27.96
N GLN A 216 -19.39 2.81 27.09
CA GLN A 216 -19.77 2.24 25.80
C GLN A 216 -18.57 2.06 24.86
N ILE A 217 -17.68 3.06 24.80
CA ILE A 217 -16.45 2.98 24.01
C ILE A 217 -15.55 1.86 24.53
N ASP A 218 -15.38 1.74 25.84
CA ASP A 218 -14.55 0.71 26.46
C ASP A 218 -15.10 -0.70 26.18
N ARG A 219 -16.42 -0.88 26.20
CA ARG A 219 -17.06 -2.15 25.80
C ARG A 219 -16.81 -2.49 24.33
N MET A 220 -17.04 -1.53 23.42
CA MET A 220 -16.77 -1.77 22.00
C MET A 220 -15.29 -2.10 21.76
N LYS A 221 -14.38 -1.41 22.45
CA LYS A 221 -12.94 -1.68 22.35
C LYS A 221 -12.61 -3.11 22.79
N ALA A 222 -13.15 -3.56 23.93
CA ALA A 222 -12.98 -4.94 24.39
C ALA A 222 -13.55 -5.98 23.41
N ASP A 223 -14.72 -5.71 22.83
CA ASP A 223 -15.32 -6.58 21.81
C ASP A 223 -14.48 -6.66 20.53
N TYR A 224 -13.92 -5.53 20.08
CA TYR A 224 -13.01 -5.50 18.93
C TYR A 224 -11.70 -6.25 19.22
N GLU A 225 -11.10 -6.05 20.39
CA GLU A 225 -9.89 -6.77 20.81
C GLU A 225 -10.13 -8.29 20.87
N ALA A 226 -11.27 -8.72 21.40
CA ALA A 226 -11.67 -10.12 21.42
C ALA A 226 -11.87 -10.71 20.01
N GLN A 227 -12.43 -9.94 19.07
CA GLN A 227 -12.57 -10.37 17.67
C GLN A 227 -11.21 -10.50 16.98
N VAL A 228 -10.30 -9.53 17.18
CA VAL A 228 -8.94 -9.59 16.62
C VAL A 228 -8.20 -10.82 17.12
N ALA A 229 -8.26 -11.11 18.42
CA ALA A 229 -7.65 -12.30 19.01
C ALA A 229 -8.20 -13.61 18.42
N ARG A 230 -9.52 -13.69 18.17
CA ARG A 230 -10.14 -14.85 17.50
C ARG A 230 -9.63 -15.03 16.07
N ILE A 231 -9.54 -13.93 15.32
CA ILE A 231 -9.03 -13.96 13.93
C ILE A 231 -7.57 -14.40 13.89
N GLN A 232 -6.74 -13.88 14.81
CA GLN A 232 -5.32 -14.28 14.91
C GLN A 232 -5.19 -15.77 15.22
N THR A 233 -5.92 -16.26 16.23
CA THR A 233 -5.90 -17.69 16.61
C THR A 233 -6.34 -18.57 15.43
N GLN A 234 -7.35 -18.14 14.67
CA GLN A 234 -7.82 -18.87 13.49
C GLN A 234 -6.76 -18.90 12.38
N LYS A 235 -6.12 -17.77 12.10
CA LYS A 235 -5.04 -17.70 11.10
C LYS A 235 -3.84 -18.55 11.49
N GLU A 236 -3.45 -18.57 12.77
CA GLU A 236 -2.37 -19.41 13.26
C GLU A 236 -2.67 -20.90 13.05
N LYS A 237 -3.90 -21.34 13.32
CA LYS A 237 -4.34 -22.72 13.04
C LYS A 237 -4.30 -23.05 11.55
N GLU A 238 -4.71 -22.12 10.69
CA GLU A 238 -4.65 -22.29 9.23
C GLU A 238 -3.21 -22.39 8.73
N ILE A 239 -2.31 -21.57 9.25
CA ILE A 239 -0.88 -21.62 8.93
C ILE A 239 -0.30 -22.97 9.36
N GLN A 240 -0.54 -23.41 10.60
CA GLN A 240 -0.07 -24.72 11.09
C GLN A 240 -0.58 -25.87 10.22
N ALA A 241 -1.87 -25.86 9.84
CA ALA A 241 -2.43 -26.90 8.97
C ALA A 241 -1.80 -26.89 7.56
N VAL A 242 -1.41 -25.73 7.05
CA VAL A 242 -0.70 -25.60 5.77
C VAL A 242 0.73 -26.10 5.89
N GLU A 243 1.44 -25.74 6.96
CA GLU A 243 2.79 -26.22 7.24
C GLU A 243 2.86 -27.75 7.39
N GLU A 244 1.90 -28.37 8.08
CA GLU A 244 1.80 -29.84 8.16
C GLU A 244 1.58 -30.50 6.79
N LYS A 245 0.74 -29.89 5.93
CA LYS A 245 0.56 -30.35 4.54
C LYS A 245 1.85 -30.23 3.74
N TYR A 246 2.58 -29.12 3.86
CA TYR A 246 3.88 -28.98 3.18
C TYR A 246 4.90 -30.00 3.68
N ARG A 247 4.95 -30.26 4.98
CA ARG A 247 5.85 -31.26 5.57
C ARG A 247 5.56 -32.66 5.05
N THR A 248 4.29 -33.07 5.01
CA THR A 248 3.91 -34.38 4.46
C THR A 248 4.22 -34.48 2.96
N ILE A 249 4.01 -33.41 2.20
CA ILE A 249 4.40 -33.35 0.78
C ILE A 249 5.92 -33.50 0.65
N GLU A 250 6.71 -32.79 1.45
CA GLU A 250 8.18 -32.88 1.44
C GLU A 250 8.67 -34.30 1.77
N GLU A 251 8.11 -34.95 2.80
CA GLU A 251 8.43 -36.32 3.16
C GLU A 251 8.12 -37.31 2.01
N THR A 252 6.97 -37.16 1.34
CA THR A 252 6.62 -38.01 0.18
C THR A 252 7.53 -37.77 -1.02
N TRP A 253 7.93 -36.52 -1.30
CA TRP A 253 8.89 -36.20 -2.36
C TRP A 253 10.28 -36.79 -2.08
N VAL A 254 10.76 -36.70 -0.83
CA VAL A 254 12.03 -37.30 -0.42
C VAL A 254 11.99 -38.82 -0.58
N GLU A 255 10.88 -39.45 -0.19
CA GLU A 255 10.74 -40.90 -0.32
C GLU A 255 10.63 -41.36 -1.78
N GLN A 256 9.91 -40.63 -2.62
CA GLN A 256 9.89 -40.87 -4.06
C GLN A 256 11.27 -40.69 -4.69
N GLY A 257 12.01 -39.64 -4.31
CA GLY A 257 13.38 -39.40 -4.74
C GLY A 257 14.32 -40.54 -4.36
N LYS A 258 14.21 -41.07 -3.13
CA LYS A 258 14.97 -42.25 -2.69
C LYS A 258 14.64 -43.49 -3.53
N LYS A 259 13.34 -43.76 -3.79
CA LYS A 259 12.91 -44.89 -4.62
C LYS A 259 13.43 -44.77 -6.06
N GLN A 260 13.34 -43.59 -6.67
CA GLN A 260 13.90 -43.35 -8.00
C GLN A 260 15.42 -43.51 -8.04
N THR A 261 16.13 -43.06 -7.01
CA THR A 261 17.58 -43.22 -6.93
C THR A 261 17.97 -44.71 -6.86
N GLU A 262 17.24 -45.51 -6.08
CA GLU A 262 17.51 -46.94 -5.99
C GLU A 262 17.16 -47.70 -7.28
N THR A 263 16.05 -47.34 -7.96
CA THR A 263 15.72 -47.96 -9.27
C THR A 263 16.76 -47.62 -10.32
N VAL A 264 17.24 -46.37 -10.38
CA VAL A 264 18.33 -45.97 -11.27
C VAL A 264 19.61 -46.75 -10.96
N ARG A 265 19.93 -46.92 -9.67
CA ARG A 265 21.11 -47.70 -9.25
C ARG A 265 20.99 -49.18 -9.66
N GLN A 266 19.80 -49.77 -9.54
CA GLN A 266 19.55 -51.13 -9.98
C GLN A 266 19.66 -51.26 -11.50
N HIS A 267 19.01 -50.37 -12.26
CA HIS A 267 19.13 -50.35 -13.73
C HIS A 267 20.59 -50.19 -14.17
N GLN A 268 21.39 -49.39 -13.47
CA GLN A 268 22.81 -49.24 -13.77
C GLN A 268 23.59 -50.54 -13.55
N ARG A 269 23.26 -51.33 -12.51
CA ARG A 269 23.84 -52.67 -12.30
C ARG A 269 23.44 -53.62 -13.42
N ASP A 270 22.15 -53.69 -13.74
CA ASP A 270 21.62 -54.57 -14.78
C ASP A 270 22.25 -54.25 -16.14
N VAL A 271 22.43 -52.97 -16.47
CA VAL A 271 23.12 -52.53 -17.69
C VAL A 271 24.58 -52.94 -17.70
N ASN A 272 25.28 -52.86 -16.56
CA ASN A 272 26.67 -53.27 -16.47
C ASN A 272 26.83 -54.80 -16.58
N GLU A 273 25.94 -55.58 -15.97
CA GLU A 273 25.89 -57.04 -16.10
C GLU A 273 25.57 -57.45 -17.55
N ALA A 274 24.59 -56.79 -18.18
CA ALA A 274 24.26 -57.02 -19.59
C ALA A 274 25.46 -56.71 -20.51
N LYS A 275 26.20 -55.63 -20.25
CA LYS A 275 27.43 -55.32 -21.00
C LYS A 275 28.50 -56.39 -20.83
N GLN A 276 28.68 -56.93 -19.62
CA GLN A 276 29.62 -58.04 -19.39
C GLN A 276 29.21 -59.31 -20.12
N LEU A 277 27.92 -59.66 -20.10
CA LEU A 277 27.39 -60.80 -20.85
C LEU A 277 27.58 -60.64 -22.36
N VAL A 278 27.28 -59.45 -22.91
CA VAL A 278 27.49 -59.16 -24.33
C VAL A 278 28.98 -59.30 -24.70
N GLN A 279 29.89 -58.83 -23.85
CA GLN A 279 31.33 -59.00 -24.07
C GLN A 279 31.73 -60.48 -24.08
N GLN A 280 31.25 -61.26 -23.11
CA GLN A 280 31.51 -62.71 -23.05
C GLN A 280 30.98 -63.45 -24.28
N ILE A 281 29.77 -63.12 -24.74
CA ILE A 281 29.19 -63.70 -25.96
C ILE A 281 30.03 -63.32 -27.19
N SER A 282 30.50 -62.06 -27.26
CA SER A 282 31.36 -61.61 -28.36
C SER A 282 32.68 -62.36 -28.39
N ASP A 283 33.32 -62.53 -27.24
CA ASP A 283 34.59 -63.25 -27.11
C ASP A 283 34.43 -64.75 -27.45
N ALA A 284 33.35 -65.38 -26.98
CA ALA A 284 33.01 -66.76 -27.30
C ALA A 284 32.76 -66.95 -28.80
N LEU A 285 32.01 -66.05 -29.46
CA LEU A 285 31.77 -66.10 -30.89
C LEU A 285 33.07 -65.95 -31.71
N ASN A 286 33.97 -65.07 -31.26
CA ASN A 286 35.28 -64.91 -31.90
C ASN A 286 36.14 -66.16 -31.75
N ALA A 287 36.10 -66.82 -30.58
CA ALA A 287 36.78 -68.09 -30.35
C ALA A 287 36.20 -69.22 -31.23
N GLU A 288 34.88 -69.33 -31.33
CA GLU A 288 34.23 -70.30 -32.23
C GLU A 288 34.63 -70.08 -33.69
N ARG A 289 34.68 -68.82 -34.15
CA ARG A 289 35.13 -68.49 -35.51
C ARG A 289 36.58 -68.91 -35.75
N ALA A 290 37.46 -68.73 -34.76
CA ALA A 290 38.86 -69.16 -34.86
C ALA A 290 38.97 -70.68 -34.98
N VAL A 291 38.27 -71.43 -34.11
CA VAL A 291 38.23 -72.90 -34.14
C VAL A 291 37.68 -73.41 -35.47
N ASN A 292 36.60 -72.80 -35.98
CA ASN A 292 35.99 -73.20 -37.25
C ASN A 292 36.92 -72.93 -38.45
N ASN A 293 37.70 -71.84 -38.42
CA ASN A 293 38.71 -71.56 -39.43
C ASN A 293 39.83 -72.63 -39.42
N ASP A 294 40.30 -73.02 -38.25
CA ASP A 294 41.32 -74.07 -38.12
C ASP A 294 40.79 -75.45 -38.53
N LEU A 295 39.54 -75.78 -38.20
CA LEU A 295 38.85 -76.98 -38.68
C LEU A 295 38.75 -77.00 -40.20
N ASN A 296 38.36 -75.89 -40.83
CA ASN A 296 38.29 -75.80 -42.28
C ASN A 296 39.67 -75.98 -42.92
N LYS A 297 40.73 -75.38 -42.37
CA LYS A 297 42.12 -75.63 -42.84
C LYS A 297 42.49 -77.11 -42.75
N HIS A 298 42.13 -77.78 -41.66
CA HIS A 298 42.42 -79.20 -41.48
C HIS A 298 41.65 -80.07 -42.49
N ILE A 299 40.36 -79.78 -42.73
CA ILE A 299 39.55 -80.45 -43.75
C ILE A 299 40.17 -80.27 -45.15
N PHE A 300 40.60 -79.06 -45.51
CA PHE A 300 41.24 -78.81 -46.80
C PHE A 300 42.55 -79.58 -46.95
N SER A 301 43.37 -79.66 -45.91
CA SER A 301 44.61 -80.46 -45.91
C SER A 301 44.32 -81.96 -46.13
N LEU A 302 43.34 -82.51 -45.42
CA LEU A 302 42.93 -83.92 -45.59
C LEU A 302 42.44 -84.19 -47.02
N LEU A 303 41.65 -83.28 -47.58
CA LEU A 303 41.17 -83.40 -48.97
C LEU A 303 42.32 -83.33 -49.99
N GLU A 304 43.36 -82.53 -49.74
CA GLU A 304 44.56 -82.51 -50.59
C GLU A 304 45.32 -83.84 -50.56
N ASP A 305 45.43 -84.46 -49.39
CA ASP A 305 46.12 -85.75 -49.20
C ASP A 305 45.32 -86.94 -49.76
N GLU A 306 44.00 -86.96 -49.60
CA GLU A 306 43.15 -88.08 -50.01
C GLU A 306 42.85 -88.10 -51.53
N LYS A 307 42.83 -86.93 -52.17
CA LYS A 307 42.56 -86.81 -53.62
C LYS A 307 43.50 -87.64 -54.52
N PRO A 308 44.84 -87.65 -54.35
CA PRO A 308 45.72 -88.50 -55.14
C PRO A 308 45.45 -89.99 -54.89
N VAL A 309 45.15 -90.38 -53.65
CA VAL A 309 44.81 -91.78 -53.30
C VAL A 309 43.56 -92.23 -54.06
N LEU A 310 42.48 -91.45 -54.03
CA LEU A 310 41.25 -91.72 -54.77
C LEU A 310 41.49 -91.84 -56.30
N ILE A 311 42.34 -90.99 -56.86
CA ILE A 311 42.72 -91.06 -58.29
C ILE A 311 43.46 -92.37 -58.60
N THR A 312 44.37 -92.82 -57.73
CA THR A 312 45.08 -94.09 -57.91
C THR A 312 44.17 -95.31 -57.78
N MET A 313 43.23 -95.30 -56.83
CA MET A 313 42.23 -96.36 -56.69
C MET A 313 41.34 -96.45 -57.95
N LYS A 314 40.87 -95.30 -58.47
CA LYS A 314 40.08 -95.27 -59.71
C LYS A 314 40.83 -95.81 -60.92
N LYS A 315 42.14 -95.55 -61.03
CA LYS A 315 42.99 -96.13 -62.09
C LYS A 315 43.11 -97.65 -61.94
N ARG A 316 43.26 -98.15 -60.70
CA ARG A 316 43.34 -99.59 -60.39
C ARG A 316 42.04 -100.31 -60.74
N ASP A 317 40.89 -99.76 -60.37
CA ASP A 317 39.58 -100.30 -60.73
C ASP A 317 39.40 -100.41 -62.24
N ALA A 318 39.76 -99.36 -62.99
CA ALA A 318 39.68 -99.39 -64.45
C ALA A 318 40.58 -100.49 -65.08
N GLN A 319 41.71 -100.79 -64.46
CA GLN A 319 42.60 -101.87 -64.89
C GLN A 319 42.03 -103.25 -64.57
N GLN A 320 41.48 -103.45 -63.38
CA GLN A 320 40.81 -104.70 -62.99
C GLN A 320 39.60 -105.01 -63.88
N VAL A 321 38.79 -104.00 -64.24
CA VAL A 321 37.66 -104.18 -65.16
C VAL A 321 38.12 -104.66 -66.55
N LYS A 322 39.26 -104.16 -67.06
CA LYS A 322 39.83 -104.66 -68.33
C LYS A 322 40.27 -106.11 -68.21
N GLU A 323 40.88 -106.48 -67.10
CA GLU A 323 41.38 -107.84 -66.84
C GLU A 323 40.24 -108.85 -66.74
N ILE A 324 39.18 -108.52 -65.99
CA ILE A 324 37.94 -109.32 -65.91
C ILE A 324 37.33 -109.54 -67.30
N ASN A 325 37.29 -108.51 -68.14
CA ASN A 325 36.73 -108.63 -69.49
C ASN A 325 37.58 -109.53 -70.39
N ASN A 326 38.90 -109.53 -70.24
CA ASN A 326 39.80 -110.45 -70.94
C ASN A 326 39.57 -111.90 -70.50
N LEU A 327 39.52 -112.14 -69.18
CA LEU A 327 39.24 -113.47 -68.62
C LEU A 327 37.87 -114.02 -69.07
N LYS A 328 36.84 -113.17 -69.15
CA LYS A 328 35.53 -113.56 -69.69
C LYS A 328 35.60 -114.03 -71.15
N LYS A 329 36.39 -113.35 -72.01
CA LYS A 329 36.60 -113.77 -73.41
C LYS A 329 37.32 -115.10 -73.50
N GLU A 330 38.34 -115.29 -72.68
CA GLU A 330 39.11 -116.53 -72.61
C GLU A 330 38.24 -117.71 -72.16
N ASN A 331 37.44 -117.50 -71.11
CA ASN A 331 36.52 -118.51 -70.60
C ASN A 331 35.44 -118.89 -71.63
N ALA A 332 34.91 -117.92 -72.39
CA ALA A 332 33.99 -118.21 -73.50
C ALA A 332 34.64 -119.07 -74.60
N THR A 333 35.92 -118.84 -74.87
CA THR A 333 36.70 -119.60 -75.86
C THR A 333 36.95 -121.04 -75.39
N LEU A 334 37.33 -121.22 -74.11
CA LEU A 334 37.49 -122.53 -73.49
C LEU A 334 36.17 -123.30 -73.42
N THR A 335 35.07 -122.63 -73.08
CA THR A 335 33.74 -123.23 -73.04
C THR A 335 33.32 -123.75 -74.42
N ARG A 336 33.59 -123.00 -75.50
CA ARG A 336 33.36 -123.49 -76.88
C ARG A 336 34.21 -124.71 -77.21
N LYS A 337 35.50 -124.72 -76.86
CA LYS A 337 36.37 -125.88 -77.07
C LYS A 337 35.89 -127.11 -76.32
N LEU A 338 35.44 -126.93 -75.06
CA LEU A 338 34.87 -127.99 -74.24
C LEU A 338 33.61 -128.58 -74.90
N SER A 339 32.68 -127.72 -75.35
CA SER A 339 31.47 -128.12 -76.06
C SER A 339 31.79 -128.97 -77.30
N GLN A 340 32.75 -128.54 -78.14
CA GLN A 340 33.18 -129.28 -79.33
C GLN A 340 33.79 -130.65 -78.98
N MET A 341 34.57 -130.73 -77.91
CA MET A 341 35.14 -132.00 -77.42
C MET A 341 34.06 -132.95 -76.90
N THR A 342 33.09 -132.44 -76.15
CA THR A 342 31.94 -133.22 -75.65
C THR A 342 31.08 -133.75 -76.80
N GLU A 343 30.87 -132.97 -77.85
CA GLU A 343 30.13 -133.41 -79.04
C GLU A 343 30.89 -134.52 -79.79
N LYS A 344 32.22 -134.37 -79.96
CA LYS A 344 33.08 -135.44 -80.50
C LYS A 344 33.00 -136.71 -79.65
N TYR A 345 33.08 -136.59 -78.32
CA TYR A 345 32.94 -137.71 -77.40
C TYR A 345 31.59 -138.41 -77.55
N ASN A 346 30.49 -137.66 -77.63
CA ASN A 346 29.14 -138.22 -77.80
C ASN A 346 28.96 -138.91 -79.17
N ARG A 347 29.54 -138.37 -80.25
CA ARG A 347 29.57 -139.04 -81.57
C ARG A 347 30.35 -140.35 -81.55
N LEU A 348 31.49 -140.40 -80.84
CA LEU A 348 32.27 -141.62 -80.65
C LEU A 348 31.53 -142.66 -79.79
N ASN A 349 30.84 -142.21 -78.74
CA ASN A 349 30.12 -143.09 -77.82
C ASN A 349 28.86 -143.70 -78.43
N SER A 350 28.28 -143.03 -79.43
CA SER A 350 27.07 -143.47 -80.14
C SER A 350 27.36 -144.38 -81.33
N THR A 351 28.63 -144.62 -81.70
CA THR A 351 28.99 -145.44 -82.86
C THR A 351 28.61 -146.91 -82.63
N LYS A 352 28.23 -147.61 -83.71
CA LYS A 352 27.71 -148.99 -83.69
C LYS A 352 28.66 -149.98 -82.99
N VAL A 353 29.98 -149.74 -83.10
CA VAL A 353 31.05 -150.53 -82.45
C VAL A 353 30.99 -150.40 -80.93
N ILE A 354 30.92 -149.18 -80.37
CA ILE A 354 30.83 -148.96 -78.91
C ILE A 354 29.47 -149.46 -78.38
N ARG A 355 28.39 -149.28 -79.15
CA ARG A 355 27.09 -149.87 -78.81
C ARG A 355 27.14 -151.40 -78.77
N MET A 356 27.83 -152.03 -79.72
CA MET A 356 28.06 -153.48 -79.72
C MET A 356 28.95 -153.92 -78.56
N MET A 357 30.06 -153.22 -78.26
CA MET A 357 30.91 -153.54 -77.11
C MET A 357 30.14 -153.45 -75.79
N ARG A 358 29.28 -152.45 -75.60
CA ARG A 358 28.39 -152.37 -74.42
C ARG A 358 27.37 -153.51 -74.39
N LYS A 359 26.85 -153.93 -75.54
CA LYS A 359 25.92 -155.09 -75.64
C LYS A 359 26.64 -156.39 -75.32
N TYR A 360 27.87 -156.57 -75.82
CA TYR A 360 28.74 -157.71 -75.54
C TYR A 360 29.16 -157.75 -74.07
N TRP A 361 29.48 -156.61 -73.47
CA TRP A 361 29.79 -156.49 -72.04
C TRP A 361 28.58 -156.81 -71.15
N LYS A 362 27.37 -156.33 -71.53
CA LYS A 362 26.12 -156.68 -70.84
C LYS A 362 25.74 -158.17 -70.99
N ILE A 363 26.06 -158.82 -72.11
CA ILE A 363 25.81 -160.26 -72.31
C ILE A 363 26.85 -161.10 -71.53
N LYS A 364 28.13 -160.72 -71.56
CA LYS A 364 29.19 -161.40 -70.79
C LYS A 364 28.97 -161.33 -69.28
N ASN A 365 28.41 -160.24 -68.77
CA ASN A 365 28.08 -160.11 -67.34
C ASN A 365 26.76 -160.79 -66.94
N LYS A 366 25.95 -161.30 -67.89
CA LYS A 366 24.73 -162.09 -67.64
C LYS A 366 24.96 -163.61 -67.60
N ALA A 367 26.21 -164.07 -67.80
CA ALA A 367 26.60 -165.48 -67.73
C ALA A 367 27.48 -165.78 -66.49
N LYS A 368 27.46 -164.90 -65.49
CA LYS A 368 28.20 -165.03 -64.23
C LYS A 368 27.37 -164.74 -62.97
N ASP A 369 26.04 -164.71 -63.10
CA ASP A 369 25.06 -164.91 -62.02
C ASP A 369 23.71 -165.35 -62.60
#